data_AF-A0A2G6G781-F1
#
_entry.id   AF-A0A2G6G781-F1
#
_cell.length_a   1.000
_cell.length_b   1.000
_cell.length_c   1.000
_cell.angle_alpha   90.00
_cell.angle_beta   90.00
_cell.angle_gamma   90.00
#
_symmetry.space_group_name_H-M   'P 1'
#
loop_
_entity.id
_entity.type
_entity.pdbx_description
1 polymer ?
#
loop_
_entity_poly.entity_id
_entity_poly.type
_entity_poly.pdbx_seq_one_letter_code
_entity_poly.pdbx_strand_id
1 'polypeptide(L)'
;MLKKNMSVLLVMVLVVTSFFSLFHLSFAKGGYGGTLGDVGYSYNGETKVLKFGGGTFPDVIPSNWDEDFREEVTKITFEREITAGNSLEELFFKYYNLLTIENLNEIDTSNVTDMSS
;
A
#
# COMPACT_ATOMS: atom_id res chain seq x y z
N MET A 1 -38.34 27.10 10.44
CA MET A 1 -37.56 25.89 10.80
C MET A 1 -36.92 25.17 9.61
N LEU A 2 -37.38 25.32 8.36
CA LEU A 2 -36.76 24.66 7.18
C LEU A 2 -35.35 25.16 6.79
N LYS A 3 -35.04 26.46 6.93
CA LYS A 3 -33.75 27.03 6.47
C LYS A 3 -32.53 26.47 7.21
N LYS A 4 -32.63 26.23 8.52
CA LYS A 4 -31.52 25.71 9.35
C LYS A 4 -31.14 24.29 8.93
N ASN A 5 -32.13 23.44 8.63
CA ASN A 5 -31.89 22.05 8.20
C ASN A 5 -31.29 21.99 6.79
N MET A 6 -31.68 22.92 5.90
CA MET A 6 -31.10 23.01 4.55
C MET A 6 -29.65 23.51 4.57
N SER A 7 -29.30 24.43 5.47
CA SER A 7 -27.89 24.84 5.67
C SER A 7 -27.04 23.72 6.27
N VAL A 8 -27.57 22.93 7.20
CA VAL A 8 -26.86 21.76 7.77
C VAL A 8 -26.67 20.67 6.70
N LEU A 9 -27.68 20.40 5.88
CA LEU A 9 -27.58 19.45 4.77
C LEU A 9 -26.55 19.92 3.72
N LEU A 10 -26.54 21.21 3.39
CA LEU A 10 -25.58 21.79 2.45
C LEU A 10 -24.14 21.69 2.98
N VAL A 11 -23.93 21.96 4.29
CA VAL A 11 -22.62 21.83 4.94
C VAL A 11 -22.19 20.36 5.03
N MET A 12 -23.08 19.43 5.34
CA MET A 12 -22.76 17.99 5.34
C MET A 12 -22.40 17.49 3.94
N VAL A 13 -23.12 17.91 2.90
CA VAL A 13 -22.79 17.55 1.50
C VAL A 13 -21.44 18.17 1.10
N LEU A 14 -21.15 19.42 1.46
CA LEU A 14 -19.86 20.05 1.17
C LEU A 14 -18.70 19.40 1.93
N VAL A 15 -18.91 19.00 3.18
CA VAL A 15 -17.91 18.29 3.99
C VAL A 15 -17.68 16.89 3.40
N VAL A 16 -18.73 16.14 3.05
CA VAL A 16 -18.59 14.82 2.42
C VAL A 16 -17.88 14.91 1.07
N THR A 17 -18.21 15.88 0.21
CA THR A 17 -17.51 16.04 -1.09
C THR A 17 -16.09 16.58 -0.94
N SER A 18 -15.81 17.41 0.07
CA SER A 18 -14.46 17.93 0.33
C SER A 18 -13.55 16.87 0.98
N PHE A 19 -14.09 16.01 1.86
CA PHE A 19 -13.39 14.82 2.35
C PHE A 19 -13.18 13.79 1.23
N PHE A 20 -14.15 13.61 0.33
CA PHE A 20 -13.97 12.78 -0.88
C PHE A 20 -12.98 13.41 -1.88
N SER A 21 -12.89 14.74 -1.96
CA SER A 21 -11.98 15.45 -2.88
C SER A 21 -10.54 15.51 -2.36
N LEU A 22 -10.32 15.40 -1.04
CA LEU A 22 -8.99 15.30 -0.45
C LEU A 22 -8.41 13.88 -0.56
N PHE A 23 -9.27 12.88 -0.78
CA PHE A 23 -8.91 11.59 -1.34
C PHE A 23 -9.22 11.59 -2.84
N HIS A 24 -8.47 12.37 -3.63
CA HIS A 24 -8.16 11.86 -4.96
C HIS A 24 -7.36 10.58 -4.73
N LEU A 25 -8.05 9.44 -4.60
CA LEU A 25 -7.54 8.16 -5.09
C LEU A 25 -7.44 8.32 -6.61
N SER A 26 -6.45 9.11 -7.04
CA SER A 26 -5.87 8.92 -8.34
C SER A 26 -5.20 7.57 -8.24
N PHE A 27 -5.95 6.52 -8.55
CA PHE A 27 -5.33 5.38 -9.17
C PHE A 27 -4.79 5.98 -10.47
N ALA A 28 -3.49 6.31 -10.48
CA ALA A 28 -2.73 6.52 -11.68
C ALA A 28 -3.19 5.48 -12.71
N LYS A 29 -3.16 5.79 -14.00
CA LYS A 29 -3.49 4.77 -15.01
C LYS A 29 -2.67 3.49 -14.73
N GLY A 30 -3.32 2.41 -14.29
CA GLY A 30 -2.65 1.18 -13.83
C GLY A 30 -2.22 1.14 -12.35
N GLY A 31 -2.86 1.89 -11.45
CA GLY A 31 -2.62 1.80 -10.01
C GLY A 31 -3.29 0.58 -9.37
N TYR A 32 -2.58 -0.09 -8.47
CA TYR A 32 -3.06 -1.27 -7.72
C TYR A 32 -2.96 -1.00 -6.22
N GLY A 33 -3.79 -1.64 -5.41
CA GLY A 33 -3.73 -1.51 -3.96
C GLY A 33 -4.53 -2.59 -3.25
N GLY A 34 -4.18 -2.85 -2.01
CA GLY A 34 -4.77 -3.93 -1.22
C GLY A 34 -4.08 -4.09 0.12
N THR A 35 -4.17 -5.29 0.68
CA THR A 35 -3.52 -5.66 1.93
C THR A 35 -2.73 -6.96 1.74
N LEU A 36 -1.51 -7.01 2.26
CA LEU A 36 -0.69 -8.20 2.38
C LEU A 36 -0.56 -8.54 3.86
N GLY A 37 -1.40 -9.46 4.34
CA GLY A 37 -1.68 -9.57 5.78
C GLY A 37 -2.42 -8.32 6.24
N ASP A 38 -1.92 -7.68 7.30
CA ASP A 38 -2.46 -6.40 7.80
C ASP A 38 -1.79 -5.17 7.17
N VAL A 39 -0.73 -5.39 6.38
CA VAL A 39 0.01 -4.30 5.73
C VAL A 39 -0.76 -3.82 4.50
N GLY A 40 -1.26 -2.59 4.56
CA GLY A 40 -1.80 -1.91 3.38
C GLY A 40 -0.70 -1.59 2.37
N TYR A 41 -0.94 -1.83 1.08
CA TYR A 41 -0.02 -1.44 0.00
C TYR A 41 -0.73 -0.63 -1.08
N SER A 42 0.05 0.21 -1.77
CA SER A 42 -0.40 0.94 -2.95
C SER A 42 0.72 1.04 -3.99
N TYR A 43 0.42 0.62 -5.22
CA TYR A 43 1.27 0.80 -6.38
C TYR A 43 0.73 1.92 -7.27
N ASN A 44 1.62 2.79 -7.73
CA ASN A 44 1.32 3.85 -8.68
C ASN A 44 1.94 3.53 -10.06
N GLY A 45 1.10 3.28 -11.05
CA GLY A 45 1.51 2.94 -12.41
C GLY A 45 2.17 4.06 -13.22
N GLU A 46 2.05 5.32 -12.82
CA GLU A 46 2.75 6.44 -13.47
C GLU A 46 4.15 6.60 -12.91
N THR A 47 4.30 6.56 -11.59
CA THR A 47 5.60 6.73 -10.92
C THR A 47 6.38 5.43 -10.78
N LYS A 48 5.72 4.28 -11.00
CA LYS A 48 6.28 2.92 -10.82
C LYS A 48 6.75 2.65 -9.38
N VAL A 49 6.08 3.28 -8.42
CA VAL A 49 6.41 3.18 -6.98
C VAL A 49 5.40 2.29 -6.29
N LEU A 50 5.89 1.28 -5.58
CA LEU A 50 5.15 0.49 -4.61
C LEU A 50 5.41 1.04 -3.20
N LYS A 51 4.34 1.30 -2.46
CA LYS A 51 4.38 1.78 -1.08
C LYS A 51 3.75 0.74 -0.15
N PHE A 52 4.38 0.53 0.99
CA PHE A 52 3.80 -0.21 2.10
C PHE A 52 3.54 0.72 3.29
N GLY A 53 2.37 0.57 3.90
CA GLY A 53 2.05 1.15 5.20
C GLY A 53 2.69 0.35 6.35
N GLY A 54 2.13 0.50 7.55
CA GLY A 54 2.51 -0.32 8.70
C GLY A 54 1.58 -1.52 8.89
N GLY A 55 1.99 -2.46 9.74
CA GLY A 55 1.19 -3.64 10.08
C GLY A 55 2.05 -4.90 10.20
N THR A 56 1.44 -6.06 9.98
CA THR A 56 2.12 -7.36 10.05
C THR A 56 1.97 -8.10 8.72
N PHE A 57 3.10 -8.49 8.12
CA PHE A 57 3.07 -9.38 6.96
C PHE A 57 2.57 -10.77 7.36
N PRO A 58 1.90 -11.51 6.46
CA PRO A 58 1.47 -12.87 6.77
C PRO A 58 2.67 -13.79 6.97
N ASP A 59 2.46 -14.94 7.64
CA ASP A 59 3.51 -15.94 7.85
C ASP A 59 4.11 -16.47 6.54
N VAL A 60 3.31 -16.47 5.47
CA VAL A 60 3.71 -16.86 4.12
C VAL A 60 3.21 -15.80 3.15
N ILE A 61 4.12 -15.21 2.37
CA ILE A 61 3.79 -14.27 1.31
C ILE A 61 3.20 -15.04 0.12
N PRO A 62 1.95 -14.77 -0.33
CA PRO A 62 1.35 -15.49 -1.46
C PRO A 62 2.04 -15.12 -2.77
N SER A 63 2.63 -16.07 -3.49
CA SER A 63 3.49 -15.79 -4.67
C SER A 63 2.86 -14.97 -5.82
N ASN A 64 1.53 -14.87 -5.86
CA ASN A 64 0.79 -14.11 -6.88
C ASN A 64 0.23 -12.76 -6.41
N TRP A 65 0.52 -12.33 -5.18
CA TRP A 65 -0.11 -11.14 -4.56
C TRP A 65 0.11 -9.82 -5.34
N ASP A 66 1.15 -9.75 -6.15
CA ASP A 66 1.60 -8.59 -6.94
C ASP A 66 1.81 -8.92 -8.43
N GLU A 67 1.24 -10.02 -8.94
CA GLU A 67 1.44 -10.48 -10.33
C GLU A 67 1.09 -9.43 -11.39
N ASP A 68 0.12 -8.58 -11.11
CA ASP A 68 -0.36 -7.56 -12.05
C ASP A 68 0.61 -6.38 -12.25
N PHE A 69 1.56 -6.16 -11.34
CA PHE A 69 2.39 -4.94 -11.40
C PHE A 69 3.86 -5.13 -11.00
N ARG A 70 4.28 -6.26 -10.41
CA ARG A 70 5.65 -6.44 -9.87
C ARG A 70 6.75 -6.15 -10.89
N GLU A 71 6.53 -6.52 -12.15
CA GLU A 71 7.52 -6.34 -13.21
C GLU A 71 7.71 -4.86 -13.56
N GLU A 72 6.72 -4.01 -13.27
CA GLU A 72 6.80 -2.59 -13.56
C GLU A 72 7.42 -1.77 -12.43
N VAL A 73 7.58 -2.34 -11.23
CA VAL A 73 8.04 -1.61 -10.05
C VAL A 73 9.52 -1.26 -10.18
N THR A 74 9.83 0.03 -10.06
CA THR A 74 11.21 0.54 -10.05
C THR A 74 11.67 0.98 -8.67
N LYS A 75 10.73 1.22 -7.76
CA LYS A 75 10.99 1.66 -6.39
C LYS A 75 9.98 1.08 -5.40
N ILE A 76 10.49 0.64 -4.26
CA ILE A 76 9.70 0.26 -3.08
C ILE A 76 9.99 1.23 -1.94
N THR A 77 8.98 1.60 -1.17
CA THR A 77 9.15 2.43 0.03
C THR A 77 8.24 1.97 1.16
N PHE A 78 8.79 1.96 2.37
CA PHE A 78 8.08 1.69 3.61
C PHE A 78 7.78 3.01 4.33
N GLU A 79 6.49 3.27 4.61
CA GLU A 79 6.05 4.52 5.22
C GLU A 79 5.97 4.45 6.75
N ARG A 80 5.89 3.23 7.31
CA ARG A 80 5.79 2.94 8.75
C ARG A 80 6.36 1.55 9.06
N GLU A 81 6.58 1.30 10.34
CA GLU A 81 7.05 0.02 10.87
C GLU A 81 6.15 -1.16 10.47
N ILE A 82 6.78 -2.26 10.06
CA ILE A 82 6.16 -3.53 9.70
C ILE A 82 6.80 -4.65 10.52
N THR A 83 5.97 -5.49 11.13
CA THR A 83 6.42 -6.77 11.67
C THR A 83 6.37 -7.84 10.59
N ALA A 84 7.50 -8.50 10.30
CA ALA A 84 7.50 -9.62 9.37
C ALA A 84 6.83 -10.86 10.00
N GLY A 85 6.16 -11.64 9.15
CA GLY A 85 5.77 -13.00 9.49
C GLY A 85 6.96 -13.97 9.44
N ASN A 86 6.69 -15.27 9.50
CA ASN A 86 7.73 -16.30 9.55
C ASN A 86 8.60 -16.40 8.27
N SER A 87 8.07 -16.03 7.10
CA SER A 87 8.77 -16.10 5.82
C SER A 87 8.66 -14.80 5.01
N LEU A 88 9.76 -14.42 4.35
CA LEU A 88 9.84 -13.30 3.40
C LEU A 88 10.30 -13.71 1.98
N GLU A 89 10.39 -15.01 1.67
CA GLU A 89 10.89 -15.57 0.40
C GLU A 89 10.33 -14.85 -0.84
N GLU A 90 9.01 -14.67 -0.91
CA GLU A 90 8.33 -14.12 -2.10
C GLU A 90 8.20 -12.58 -2.07
N LEU A 91 8.64 -11.88 -1.02
CA LEU A 91 8.35 -10.45 -0.85
C LEU A 91 8.93 -9.56 -1.96
N PHE A 92 10.13 -9.90 -2.44
CA PHE A 92 10.82 -9.16 -3.51
C PHE A 92 11.12 -10.02 -4.74
N PHE A 93 10.46 -11.18 -4.86
CA PHE A 93 10.71 -12.12 -5.93
C PHE A 93 10.22 -11.58 -7.29
N LYS A 94 11.06 -11.68 -8.33
CA LYS A 94 10.79 -11.24 -9.72
C LYS A 94 10.52 -9.75 -9.93
N TYR A 95 10.98 -8.90 -9.02
CA TYR A 95 11.02 -7.44 -9.22
C TYR A 95 12.17 -7.04 -10.17
N TYR A 96 12.12 -7.48 -11.43
CA TYR A 96 13.26 -7.37 -12.37
C TYR A 96 13.70 -5.94 -12.70
N ASN A 97 12.79 -4.97 -12.58
CA ASN A 97 13.05 -3.56 -12.86
C ASN A 97 13.29 -2.73 -11.59
N LEU A 98 13.37 -3.35 -10.41
CA LEU A 98 13.56 -2.66 -9.14
C LEU A 98 14.97 -2.08 -9.04
N LEU A 99 15.03 -0.77 -8.80
CA LEU A 99 16.28 -0.02 -8.69
C LEU A 99 16.57 0.39 -7.25
N THR A 100 15.53 0.62 -6.45
CA THR A 100 15.66 1.20 -5.11
C THR A 100 14.63 0.65 -4.13
N ILE A 101 15.07 0.40 -2.90
CA ILE A 101 14.20 0.14 -1.74
C ILE A 101 14.56 1.19 -0.69
N GLU A 102 13.58 2.00 -0.30
CA GLU A 102 13.74 3.04 0.72
C GLU A 102 13.09 2.61 2.04
N ASN A 103 13.74 2.96 3.15
CA ASN A 103 13.30 2.67 4.51
C ASN A 103 13.15 1.16 4.81
N LEU A 104 14.04 0.32 4.26
CA LEU A 104 14.03 -1.12 4.52
C LEU A 104 14.20 -1.45 6.02
N ASN A 105 14.81 -0.54 6.79
CA ASN A 105 14.97 -0.66 8.24
C ASN A 105 13.65 -0.57 9.03
N GLU A 106 12.52 -0.27 8.39
CA GLU A 106 11.19 -0.30 9.02
C GLU A 106 10.62 -1.71 9.13
N ILE A 107 11.26 -2.72 8.54
CA ILE A 107 10.83 -4.12 8.67
C ILE A 107 11.53 -4.76 9.87
N ASP A 108 10.77 -5.07 10.90
CA ASP A 108 11.19 -5.95 11.99
C ASP A 108 11.21 -7.40 11.50
N THR A 109 12.42 -7.95 11.34
CA THR A 109 12.66 -9.31 10.88
C THR A 109 12.92 -10.30 12.02
N SER A 110 12.69 -9.93 13.28
CA SER A 110 13.01 -10.80 14.43
C SER A 110 12.29 -12.15 14.42
N ASN A 111 11.15 -12.23 13.73
CA ASN A 111 10.33 -13.44 13.61
C ASN A 111 10.61 -14.26 12.35
N VAL A 112 11.44 -13.74 11.43
CA VAL A 112 11.69 -14.41 10.15
C VAL A 112 12.59 -15.62 10.37
N THR A 113 12.11 -16.77 9.95
CA THR A 113 12.85 -18.05 9.97
C THR A 113 13.21 -18.53 8.58
N ASP A 114 12.59 -17.96 7.55
CA ASP A 114 12.82 -18.32 6.15
C ASP A 114 12.97 -17.07 5.26
N MET A 115 14.10 -17.01 4.58
CA MET A 115 14.44 -16.00 3.55
C MET A 115 15.03 -16.69 2.31
N SER A 116 14.68 -17.95 2.07
CA SER A 116 15.14 -18.67 0.89
C SER A 116 14.60 -18.07 -0.41
N SER A 117 15.17 -18.49 -1.54
CA SER A 117 14.91 -17.96 -2.90
C SER A 117 14.96 -19.08 -3.93
#